data_AF-A0A8B8D549-F1
#
_entry.id   AF-A0A8B8D549-F1
#
_cell.length_a   1.000
_cell.length_b   1.000
_cell.length_c   1.000
_cell.angle_alpha   90.00
_cell.angle_beta   90.00
_cell.angle_gamma   90.00
#
_symmetry.space_group_name_H-M   'P 1'
#
loop_
_entity.id
_entity.type
_entity.pdbx_description
1 polymer ?
#
loop_
_entity_poly.entity_id
_entity_poly.type
_entity_poly.pdbx_seq_one_letter_code
_entity_poly.pdbx_strand_id
1 'polypeptide(L)'
;MQGLNRTSGTEKVFLLTNGYALAIRVTEATPRTDQFERGIWSDIFPLALPAREAVGFCKQWINAEAEMPPLSSKDVQPCPCTLEQALLDVVRFQPDPECNLFNLNVRFTRNGNCKHRKSAKHCVRMTYLGQNVDNICCYDQGNNLLGSRFNEGGSLQRYHYLGGFGTIPYLHNFYFDILPFLYCCRYSENNVEVLNSTVEIVCPCFFTYRNTSSCVNYDPPRPAKTSGSFHVTTLDGFIYTFNGVGEFVYLKTIDEIFQSHIRLEQFLNENGELAGASVCTAFASRHFNTSGTIEVRLNSIRTADVLINGELVDFDESFVHQFPGLFVMELETNQSSINTRRKELIVSFTEIGIAFKVIASDKVLNILPVVGNKSLAGAFRGLLGNFDENQDNELRIPSGEMLLQNSTFEEIYDGFGTIWRLTENISLFSYEPGKSYNDYQKLSFRPTFGLPSNPSPEVEELCGTDQECAFDYIVTASSNFAAETLYIAEIFNNSVEATNEIKSCEELPSVNGGVWNATNTIEGSSAVFSCYPGYQIEGISNIVTCANNSWGNFGHFSCILIERNTNTAIIPSACTTEGLSTTNQPTTSSTTDKTKTTQSSTTEKTSLTPEIQSSTTSILRKTL
;
A
#
# COMPACT_ATOMS: atom_id res chain seq x y z
N MET A 1 -41.97 -19.34 1.60
CA MET A 1 -42.43 -17.94 1.70
C MET A 1 -41.71 -17.15 0.63
N GLN A 2 -42.42 -16.75 -0.42
CA GLN A 2 -41.86 -15.89 -1.48
C GLN A 2 -41.61 -14.50 -0.89
N GLY A 3 -40.35 -14.06 -0.89
CA GLY A 3 -40.00 -12.70 -0.52
C GLY A 3 -40.62 -11.73 -1.52
N LEU A 4 -41.61 -10.97 -1.07
CA LEU A 4 -42.11 -9.81 -1.81
C LEU A 4 -40.95 -8.83 -1.95
N ASN A 5 -40.42 -8.74 -3.17
CA ASN A 5 -39.48 -7.70 -3.55
C ASN A 5 -40.27 -6.38 -3.57
N ARG A 6 -40.34 -5.69 -2.42
CA ARG A 6 -40.88 -4.34 -2.35
C ARG A 6 -39.81 -3.42 -2.93
N THR A 7 -40.07 -2.89 -4.13
CA THR A 7 -39.36 -1.73 -4.65
C THR A 7 -39.43 -0.63 -3.59
N SER A 8 -38.29 -0.34 -2.96
CA SER A 8 -38.16 0.80 -2.07
C SER A 8 -38.33 2.04 -2.94
N GLY A 9 -39.39 2.82 -2.69
CA GLY A 9 -39.63 4.07 -3.41
C GLY A 9 -38.42 4.99 -3.28
N THR A 10 -38.16 5.78 -4.33
CA THR A 10 -37.19 6.88 -4.25
C THR A 10 -37.89 8.10 -3.66
N GLU A 11 -37.44 8.57 -2.50
CA GLU A 11 -37.94 9.81 -1.90
C GLU A 11 -36.89 10.91 -2.04
N LYS A 12 -37.31 12.09 -2.49
CA LYS A 12 -36.45 13.27 -2.55
C LYS A 12 -36.47 13.94 -1.18
N VAL A 13 -35.36 13.87 -0.47
CA VAL A 13 -35.20 14.56 0.82
C VAL A 13 -34.62 15.95 0.55
N PHE A 14 -35.34 16.99 0.95
CA PHE A 14 -34.86 18.37 0.92
C PHE A 14 -34.33 18.74 2.30
N LEU A 15 -33.01 18.89 2.43
CA LEU A 15 -32.36 19.23 3.69
C LEU A 15 -32.02 20.72 3.70
N LEU A 16 -32.51 21.46 4.70
CA LEU A 16 -32.00 22.80 5.02
C LEU A 16 -30.74 22.60 5.86
N THR A 17 -29.56 22.86 5.31
CA THR A 17 -28.28 22.55 5.97
C THR A 17 -27.33 23.74 5.93
N ASN A 18 -26.69 24.00 7.08
CA ASN A 18 -25.57 24.94 7.23
C ASN A 18 -24.22 24.18 7.32
N GLY A 19 -24.16 22.92 6.88
CA GLY A 19 -23.00 22.04 7.03
C GLY A 19 -22.39 21.61 5.70
N TYR A 20 -21.14 21.12 5.75
CA TYR A 20 -20.34 20.72 4.58
C TYR A 20 -20.27 19.20 4.36
N ALA A 21 -20.74 18.41 5.33
CA ALA A 21 -20.84 16.96 5.30
C ALA A 21 -22.16 16.52 5.93
N LEU A 22 -22.69 15.38 5.48
CA LEU A 22 -23.98 14.87 5.92
C LEU A 22 -23.90 13.39 6.27
N ALA A 23 -24.68 12.99 7.28
CA ALA A 23 -25.06 11.62 7.56
C ALA A 23 -26.58 11.60 7.73
N ILE A 24 -27.27 10.71 7.02
CA ILE A 24 -28.72 10.57 7.05
C ILE A 24 -29.06 9.41 7.99
N ARG A 25 -29.91 9.67 8.98
CA ARG A 25 -30.54 8.61 9.79
C ARG A 25 -31.99 8.45 9.38
N VAL A 26 -32.38 7.23 9.07
CA VAL A 26 -33.78 6.86 8.81
C VAL A 26 -34.29 6.07 10.01
N THR A 27 -35.37 6.54 10.64
CA THR A 27 -36.09 5.83 11.71
C THR A 27 -37.53 5.54 11.29
N GLU A 28 -38.14 4.53 11.91
CA GLU A 28 -39.57 4.26 11.71
C GLU A 28 -40.41 5.39 12.35
N ALA A 29 -41.41 5.88 11.63
CA ALA A 29 -42.31 6.92 12.13
C ALA A 29 -43.26 6.34 13.19
N THR A 30 -42.80 6.23 14.44
CA THR A 30 -43.67 5.84 15.57
C THR A 30 -44.26 7.07 16.28
N PRO A 31 -45.50 6.98 16.80
CA PRO A 31 -46.09 8.07 17.57
C PRO A 31 -45.36 8.21 18.92
N ARG A 32 -44.40 9.14 18.94
CA ARG A 32 -43.67 9.75 20.08
C ARG A 32 -43.90 9.07 21.43
N THR A 33 -43.02 8.13 21.75
CA THR A 33 -42.58 7.92 23.14
C THR A 33 -41.05 8.05 23.15
N ASP A 34 -40.51 8.82 24.10
CA ASP A 34 -39.07 9.16 24.24
C ASP A 34 -38.21 7.92 24.59
N GLN A 35 -38.17 6.92 23.71
CA GLN A 35 -37.24 5.81 23.79
C GLN A 35 -36.32 5.77 22.59
N PHE A 36 -35.11 5.29 22.79
CA PHE A 36 -34.05 5.15 21.80
C PHE A 36 -34.53 4.43 20.53
N GLU A 37 -35.02 5.17 19.54
CA GLU A 37 -35.50 4.61 18.28
C GLU A 37 -34.35 3.94 17.53
N ARG A 38 -34.55 2.72 17.03
CA ARG A 38 -33.58 2.10 16.12
C ARG A 38 -33.63 2.83 14.78
N GLY A 39 -32.47 3.19 14.24
CA GLY A 39 -32.37 3.84 12.94
C GLY A 39 -31.20 3.32 12.12
N ILE A 40 -31.35 3.38 10.80
CA ILE A 40 -30.32 3.04 9.83
C ILE A 40 -29.60 4.34 9.47
N TRP A 41 -28.27 4.34 9.51
CA TRP A 41 -27.44 5.48 9.14
C TRP A 41 -26.88 5.28 7.74
N SER A 42 -26.76 6.37 6.97
CA SER A 42 -25.93 6.41 5.77
C SER A 42 -24.46 6.52 6.14
N ASP A 43 -23.60 6.27 5.16
CA ASP A 43 -22.22 6.76 5.19
C ASP A 43 -22.18 8.29 5.30
N ILE A 44 -21.02 8.82 5.66
CA ILE A 44 -20.77 10.26 5.64
C ILE A 44 -20.35 10.65 4.22
N PHE A 45 -20.95 11.70 3.69
CA PHE A 45 -20.64 12.17 2.34
C PHE A 45 -20.59 13.69 2.26
N PRO A 46 -19.80 14.24 1.30
CA PRO A 46 -19.71 15.67 1.07
C PRO A 46 -21.03 16.22 0.54
N LEU A 47 -21.41 17.42 0.99
CA LEU A 47 -22.47 18.19 0.33
C LEU A 47 -21.89 18.85 -0.94
N ALA A 48 -22.45 18.55 -2.12
CA ALA A 48 -22.03 19.24 -3.34
C ALA A 48 -22.55 20.68 -3.33
N LEU A 49 -21.72 21.62 -2.90
CA LEU A 49 -22.08 23.04 -2.84
C LEU A 49 -21.97 23.73 -4.21
N PRO A 50 -22.73 24.82 -4.44
CA PRO A 50 -22.49 25.72 -5.56
C PRO A 50 -21.05 26.24 -5.55
N ALA A 51 -20.47 26.43 -6.73
CA ALA A 51 -19.04 26.69 -6.84
C ALA A 51 -18.53 27.90 -6.05
N ARG A 52 -19.32 28.98 -5.96
CA ARG A 52 -18.97 30.16 -5.14
C ARG A 52 -18.87 29.85 -3.65
N GLU A 53 -19.78 29.02 -3.14
CA GLU A 53 -19.76 28.60 -1.74
C GLU A 53 -18.59 27.63 -1.47
N ALA A 54 -18.27 26.77 -2.45
CA ALA A 54 -17.10 25.90 -2.39
C ALA A 54 -15.77 26.70 -2.34
N VAL A 55 -15.67 27.78 -3.11
CA VAL A 55 -14.54 28.74 -3.02
C VAL A 55 -14.46 29.35 -1.62
N GLY A 56 -15.60 29.79 -1.06
CA GLY A 56 -15.67 30.33 0.29
C GLY A 56 -15.20 29.33 1.36
N PHE A 57 -15.62 28.07 1.27
CA PHE A 57 -15.13 26.99 2.13
C PHE A 57 -13.61 26.82 2.00
N CYS A 58 -13.11 26.72 0.76
CA CYS A 58 -11.69 26.48 0.53
C CYS A 58 -10.82 27.60 1.12
N LYS A 59 -11.24 28.86 0.98
CA LYS A 59 -10.54 30.01 1.60
C LYS A 59 -10.50 29.92 3.13
N GLN A 60 -11.62 29.54 3.76
CA GLN A 60 -11.66 29.35 5.21
C GLN A 60 -10.73 28.21 5.64
N TRP A 61 -10.72 27.10 4.89
CA TRP A 61 -9.82 25.99 5.14
C TRP A 61 -8.35 26.41 4.97
N ILE A 62 -7.99 27.12 3.90
CA ILE A 62 -6.63 27.63 3.66
C ILE A 62 -6.16 28.48 4.85
N ASN A 63 -7.00 29.40 5.33
CA ASN A 63 -6.67 30.24 6.49
C ASN A 63 -6.49 29.42 7.76
N ALA A 64 -7.35 28.43 8.01
CA ALA A 64 -7.22 27.56 9.17
C ALA A 64 -5.97 26.67 9.08
N GLU A 65 -5.63 26.21 7.89
CA GLU A 65 -4.47 25.36 7.61
C GLU A 65 -3.14 26.12 7.76
N ALA A 66 -3.12 27.41 7.42
CA ALA A 66 -1.96 28.28 7.61
C ALA A 66 -1.56 28.44 9.09
N GLU A 67 -2.52 28.32 10.01
CA GLU A 67 -2.30 28.37 11.46
C GLU A 67 -1.84 27.02 12.05
N MET A 68 -1.83 25.95 11.25
CA MET A 68 -1.39 24.63 11.68
C MET A 68 0.10 24.40 11.41
N PRO A 69 0.75 23.49 12.16
CA PRO A 69 2.12 23.08 11.85
C PRO A 69 2.22 22.56 10.41
N PRO A 70 3.26 22.97 9.65
CA PRO A 70 3.43 22.56 8.27
C PRO A 70 3.63 21.04 8.18
N LEU A 71 3.05 20.43 7.15
CA LEU A 71 3.29 19.02 6.85
C LEU A 71 4.65 18.88 6.17
N SER A 72 5.58 18.18 6.83
CA SER A 72 6.88 17.87 6.23
C SER A 72 6.71 16.82 5.14
N SER A 73 7.33 17.06 3.97
CA SER A 73 7.41 16.09 2.87
C SER A 73 8.74 15.35 2.81
N LYS A 74 9.69 15.62 3.73
CA LYS A 74 11.08 15.15 3.63
C LYS A 74 11.28 13.65 3.91
N ASP A 75 10.36 13.05 4.66
CA ASP A 75 10.46 11.65 5.13
C ASP A 75 9.22 10.82 4.74
N VAL A 76 8.48 11.28 3.73
CA VAL A 76 7.26 10.60 3.25
C VAL A 76 7.67 9.55 2.22
N GLN A 77 7.16 8.33 2.39
CA GLN A 77 7.37 7.25 1.42
C GLN A 77 6.89 7.68 0.02
N PRO A 78 7.80 7.74 -0.98
CA PRO A 78 7.42 8.06 -2.36
C PRO A 78 6.44 7.04 -2.92
N CYS A 79 5.54 7.50 -3.78
CA CYS A 79 4.59 6.62 -4.45
C CYS A 79 5.29 5.72 -5.47
N PRO A 80 4.81 4.50 -5.68
CA PRO A 80 5.16 3.71 -6.86
C PRO A 80 4.87 4.49 -8.14
N CYS A 81 5.73 4.38 -9.16
CA CYS A 81 5.53 5.10 -10.42
C CYS A 81 4.41 4.48 -11.27
N THR A 82 4.21 3.16 -11.15
CA THR A 82 3.17 2.41 -11.87
C THR A 82 2.25 1.63 -10.95
N LEU A 83 1.09 1.24 -11.46
CA LEU A 83 0.16 0.40 -10.72
C LEU A 83 0.76 -0.98 -10.40
N GLU A 84 1.54 -1.56 -11.32
CA GLU A 84 2.21 -2.84 -11.10
C GLU A 84 3.16 -2.78 -9.91
N GLN A 85 3.96 -1.70 -9.80
CA GLN A 85 4.79 -1.46 -8.62
C GLN A 85 3.95 -1.31 -7.34
N ALA A 86 2.80 -0.65 -7.42
CA ALA A 86 1.92 -0.49 -6.27
C ALA A 86 1.26 -1.80 -5.80
N LEU A 87 0.93 -2.69 -6.74
CA LEU A 87 0.37 -4.01 -6.44
C LEU A 87 1.42 -4.98 -5.88
N LEU A 88 2.70 -4.76 -6.20
CA LEU A 88 3.82 -5.47 -5.59
C LEU A 88 4.11 -4.97 -4.16
N ASP A 89 4.06 -3.65 -3.96
CA ASP A 89 4.50 -2.98 -2.73
C ASP A 89 3.47 -2.97 -1.59
N VAL A 90 2.96 -4.15 -1.29
CA VAL A 90 1.99 -4.42 -0.22
C VAL A 90 2.60 -4.33 1.19
N VAL A 91 3.89 -4.03 1.27
CA VAL A 91 4.63 -3.78 2.50
C VAL A 91 4.44 -2.34 2.96
N ARG A 92 4.64 -1.39 2.04
CA ARG A 92 4.63 0.04 2.34
C ARG A 92 3.28 0.67 2.04
N PHE A 93 2.47 0.03 1.19
CA PHE A 93 1.18 0.53 0.77
C PHE A 93 0.05 -0.47 0.98
N GLN A 94 -1.14 0.07 1.23
CA GLN A 94 -2.39 -0.67 1.35
C GLN A 94 -3.40 -0.14 0.32
N PRO A 95 -4.25 -1.00 -0.27
CA PRO A 95 -5.31 -0.56 -1.16
C PRO A 95 -6.25 0.45 -0.47
N ASP A 96 -6.57 1.56 -1.13
CA ASP A 96 -7.53 2.52 -0.61
C ASP A 96 -8.93 1.87 -0.54
N PRO A 97 -9.61 1.84 0.63
CA PRO A 97 -10.89 1.15 0.77
C PRO A 97 -12.00 1.66 -0.16
N GLU A 98 -11.93 2.93 -0.58
CA GLU A 98 -12.93 3.59 -1.43
C GLU A 98 -12.49 3.69 -2.90
N CYS A 99 -11.25 3.29 -3.23
CA CYS A 99 -10.72 3.30 -4.60
C CYS A 99 -9.71 2.16 -4.83
N ASN A 100 -10.18 0.93 -5.04
CA ASN A 100 -9.30 -0.19 -5.34
C ASN A 100 -9.91 -1.20 -6.33
N LEU A 101 -9.08 -2.08 -6.88
CA LEU A 101 -9.50 -3.05 -7.92
C LEU A 101 -10.10 -4.33 -7.34
N PHE A 102 -9.87 -4.58 -6.06
CA PHE A 102 -10.30 -5.80 -5.37
C PHE A 102 -11.79 -5.72 -4.99
N ASN A 103 -12.29 -4.52 -4.71
CA ASN A 103 -13.67 -4.29 -4.23
C ASN A 103 -14.67 -3.85 -5.32
N LEU A 104 -14.35 -4.06 -6.61
CA LEU A 104 -15.17 -3.58 -7.73
C LEU A 104 -16.60 -4.14 -7.76
N ASN A 105 -16.82 -5.33 -7.17
CA ASN A 105 -18.11 -6.04 -7.20
C ASN A 105 -18.72 -6.26 -5.80
N VAL A 106 -18.16 -5.66 -4.75
CA VAL A 106 -18.59 -5.92 -3.38
C VAL A 106 -20.02 -5.42 -3.16
N ARG A 107 -20.81 -6.17 -2.39
CA ARG A 107 -22.23 -5.88 -2.09
C ARG A 107 -22.47 -4.47 -1.53
N PHE A 108 -21.43 -3.85 -0.95
CA PHE A 108 -21.43 -2.52 -0.35
C PHE A 108 -20.93 -1.39 -1.27
N THR A 109 -20.28 -1.69 -2.42
CA THR A 109 -19.74 -0.68 -3.35
C THR A 109 -20.70 -0.30 -4.49
N ARG A 110 -22.01 -0.58 -4.35
CA ARG A 110 -23.06 -0.18 -5.32
C ARG A 110 -23.09 1.32 -5.66
N ASN A 111 -22.37 2.16 -4.91
CA ASN A 111 -22.26 3.60 -5.10
C ASN A 111 -21.06 4.06 -5.97
N GLY A 112 -20.32 3.14 -6.58
CA GLY A 112 -19.23 3.41 -7.51
C GLY A 112 -17.86 3.52 -6.83
N ASN A 113 -16.88 2.81 -7.39
CA ASN A 113 -15.48 2.86 -6.95
C ASN A 113 -14.85 4.22 -7.27
N CYS A 114 -13.89 4.66 -6.46
CA CYS A 114 -13.11 5.88 -6.69
C CYS A 114 -13.94 7.18 -6.71
N LYS A 115 -15.02 7.27 -5.91
CA LYS A 115 -15.92 8.44 -5.87
C LYS A 115 -15.21 9.75 -5.55
N HIS A 116 -14.19 9.72 -4.69
CA HIS A 116 -13.40 10.89 -4.30
C HIS A 116 -12.16 11.14 -5.19
N ARG A 117 -11.93 10.26 -6.18
CA ARG A 117 -10.79 10.26 -7.11
C ARG A 117 -11.22 9.75 -8.49
N LYS A 118 -12.11 10.49 -9.17
CA LYS A 118 -12.83 10.04 -10.39
C LYS A 118 -11.92 9.67 -11.57
N SER A 119 -10.72 10.23 -11.64
CA SER A 119 -9.74 9.91 -12.69
C SER A 119 -9.00 8.59 -12.43
N ALA A 120 -9.08 8.06 -11.21
CA ALA A 120 -8.34 6.88 -10.78
C ALA A 120 -9.14 5.60 -11.01
N LYS A 121 -8.43 4.50 -11.28
CA LYS A 121 -8.99 3.14 -11.20
C LYS A 121 -8.59 2.40 -9.93
N HIS A 122 -7.47 2.81 -9.34
CA HIS A 122 -6.90 2.24 -8.13
C HIS A 122 -6.13 3.32 -7.41
N CYS A 123 -6.26 3.38 -6.10
CA CYS A 123 -5.37 4.13 -5.24
C CYS A 123 -4.83 3.21 -4.15
N VAL A 124 -3.61 3.49 -3.72
CA VAL A 124 -3.02 2.92 -2.52
C VAL A 124 -2.73 4.03 -1.53
N ARG A 125 -2.72 3.69 -0.24
CA ARG A 125 -2.39 4.57 0.87
C ARG A 125 -1.15 4.07 1.56
N MET A 126 -0.35 4.99 2.07
CA MET A 126 0.82 4.65 2.86
C MET A 126 0.38 3.86 4.09
N THR A 127 1.15 2.85 4.48
CA THR A 127 0.79 2.06 5.66
C THR A 127 1.03 2.84 6.94
N TYR A 128 0.10 2.75 7.90
CA TYR A 128 0.25 3.39 9.20
C TYR A 128 1.40 2.78 10.03
N LEU A 129 2.44 3.57 10.26
CA LEU A 129 3.60 3.21 11.10
C LEU A 129 3.67 4.03 12.40
N GLY A 130 2.51 4.37 12.98
CA GLY A 130 2.43 5.25 14.14
C GLY A 130 2.56 6.75 13.82
N GLN A 131 2.72 7.10 12.54
CA GLN A 131 2.69 8.47 12.06
C GLN A 131 1.25 8.85 11.72
N ASN A 132 0.80 10.02 12.21
CA ASN A 132 -0.53 10.52 11.89
C ASN A 132 -0.67 10.97 10.42
N VAL A 133 0.35 10.87 9.57
CA VAL A 133 0.34 11.35 8.18
C VAL A 133 -0.02 10.21 7.22
N ASP A 134 -0.67 10.54 6.10
CA ASP A 134 -0.90 9.60 5.00
C ASP A 134 -0.29 10.13 3.69
N ASN A 135 -0.06 9.23 2.75
CA ASN A 135 0.21 9.57 1.36
C ASN A 135 -0.64 8.69 0.47
N ILE A 136 -1.63 9.27 -0.21
CA ILE A 136 -2.46 8.53 -1.17
C ILE A 136 -1.82 8.60 -2.56
N CYS A 137 -1.65 7.48 -3.23
CA CYS A 137 -1.09 7.34 -4.58
C CYS A 137 -2.17 6.77 -5.49
N CYS A 138 -2.54 7.46 -6.57
CA CYS A 138 -3.66 7.05 -7.43
C CYS A 138 -3.19 6.81 -8.85
N TYR A 139 -3.74 5.79 -9.50
CA TYR A 139 -3.31 5.32 -10.82
C TYR A 139 -4.45 5.40 -11.84
N ASP A 140 -4.11 5.80 -13.05
CA ASP A 140 -5.05 5.96 -14.16
C ASP A 140 -5.34 4.64 -14.90
N GLN A 141 -6.15 4.74 -15.97
CA GLN A 141 -6.49 3.58 -16.80
C GLN A 141 -5.26 2.97 -17.50
N GLY A 142 -4.23 3.77 -17.77
CA GLY A 142 -2.95 3.35 -18.37
C GLY A 142 -1.89 2.93 -17.36
N ASN A 143 -2.25 2.64 -16.10
CA ASN A 143 -1.34 2.19 -15.02
C ASN A 143 -0.32 3.25 -14.55
N ASN A 144 -0.49 4.53 -14.89
CA ASN A 144 0.44 5.58 -14.49
C ASN A 144 -0.02 6.29 -13.22
N LEU A 145 0.94 6.70 -12.38
CA LEU A 145 0.67 7.58 -11.26
C LEU A 145 0.05 8.91 -11.74
N LEU A 146 -1.13 9.23 -11.23
CA LEU A 146 -1.88 10.44 -11.56
C LEU A 146 -1.29 11.66 -10.87
N GLY A 147 -0.92 12.66 -11.67
CA GLY A 147 -0.58 13.99 -11.19
C GLY A 147 -1.82 14.78 -10.74
N SER A 148 -1.80 15.24 -9.48
CA SER A 148 -2.94 15.92 -8.86
C SER A 148 -3.14 17.38 -9.29
N ARG A 149 -2.20 17.93 -10.06
CA ARG A 149 -2.27 19.31 -10.59
C ARG A 149 -3.33 19.47 -11.70
N PHE A 150 -3.76 18.35 -12.31
CA PHE A 150 -4.71 18.35 -13.42
C PHE A 150 -5.81 17.30 -13.24
N ASN A 151 -5.46 16.12 -12.76
CA ASN A 151 -6.40 15.05 -12.47
C ASN A 151 -6.63 14.94 -10.96
N GLU A 152 -7.66 14.18 -10.56
CA GLU A 152 -7.90 13.89 -9.16
C GLU A 152 -6.97 12.78 -8.64
N GLY A 153 -5.67 13.05 -8.68
CA GLY A 153 -4.61 12.14 -8.26
C GLY A 153 -4.39 12.12 -6.74
N GLY A 154 -3.20 11.63 -6.35
CA GLY A 154 -2.78 11.51 -4.97
C GLY A 154 -2.22 12.79 -4.32
N SER A 155 -2.34 12.93 -3.00
CA SER A 155 -1.59 13.96 -2.28
C SER A 155 -1.24 13.50 -0.87
N LEU A 156 -0.24 14.13 -0.26
CA LEU A 156 0.00 14.03 1.16
C LEU A 156 -1.29 14.39 1.93
N GLN A 157 -1.57 13.69 3.03
CA GLN A 157 -2.73 13.90 3.88
C GLN A 157 -2.26 14.17 5.32
N ARG A 158 -2.90 15.13 5.99
CA ARG A 158 -2.58 15.46 7.38
C ARG A 158 -2.86 14.31 8.33
N TYR A 159 -3.94 13.57 8.08
CA TYR A 159 -4.37 12.45 8.91
C TYR A 159 -4.43 11.14 8.12
N HIS A 160 -3.83 10.09 8.67
CA HIS A 160 -4.01 8.72 8.19
C HIS A 160 -5.47 8.28 8.32
N TYR A 161 -6.02 7.56 7.32
CA TYR A 161 -7.44 7.17 7.35
C TYR A 161 -7.76 6.19 8.47
N LEU A 162 -6.82 5.33 8.87
CA LEU A 162 -6.97 4.47 10.05
C LEU A 162 -6.91 5.24 11.38
N GLY A 163 -6.73 6.56 11.36
CA GLY A 163 -6.58 7.38 12.55
C GLY A 163 -5.21 7.21 13.20
N GLY A 164 -5.15 7.51 14.49
CA GLY A 164 -3.93 7.60 15.28
C GLY A 164 -4.19 8.34 16.60
N PHE A 165 -3.15 8.67 17.36
CA PHE A 165 -3.33 9.25 18.69
C PHE A 165 -4.12 10.57 18.64
N GLY A 166 -5.26 10.62 19.35
CA GLY A 166 -6.13 11.80 19.41
C GLY A 166 -6.98 12.06 18.16
N THR A 167 -6.98 11.15 17.18
CA THR A 167 -7.74 11.29 15.93
C THR A 167 -8.75 10.16 15.78
N ILE A 168 -9.85 10.45 15.10
CA ILE A 168 -10.92 9.48 14.84
C ILE A 168 -10.69 8.90 13.42
N PRO A 169 -10.56 7.57 13.29
CA PRO A 169 -10.44 6.90 12.00
C PRO A 169 -11.54 7.34 11.03
N TYR A 170 -11.19 7.44 9.75
CA TYR A 170 -11.97 7.94 8.64
C TYR A 170 -12.36 9.42 8.75
N LEU A 171 -12.96 9.86 9.87
CA LEU A 171 -13.51 11.21 10.04
C LEU A 171 -12.49 12.33 9.96
N HIS A 172 -11.33 12.18 10.61
CA HIS A 172 -10.30 13.22 10.59
C HIS A 172 -9.72 13.38 9.18
N ASN A 173 -9.31 12.29 8.54
CA ASN A 173 -8.85 12.32 7.16
C ASN A 173 -9.94 12.88 6.21
N PHE A 174 -11.19 12.45 6.39
CA PHE A 174 -12.29 12.94 5.58
C PHE A 174 -12.47 14.45 5.71
N TYR A 175 -12.49 14.98 6.94
CA TYR A 175 -12.73 16.40 7.19
C TYR A 175 -11.56 17.30 6.79
N PHE A 176 -10.32 16.90 7.07
CA PHE A 176 -9.13 17.74 6.88
C PHE A 176 -8.44 17.58 5.52
N ASP A 177 -8.75 16.51 4.79
CA ASP A 177 -8.04 16.20 3.54
C ASP A 177 -9.00 15.89 2.37
N ILE A 178 -10.02 15.04 2.57
CA ILE A 178 -10.97 14.70 1.49
C ILE A 178 -11.92 15.87 1.19
N LEU A 179 -12.61 16.41 2.20
CA LEU A 179 -13.54 17.53 2.01
C LEU A 179 -12.84 18.74 1.38
N PRO A 180 -11.68 19.22 1.88
CA PRO A 180 -11.05 20.40 1.31
C PRO A 180 -10.57 20.15 -0.12
N PHE A 181 -10.05 18.97 -0.44
CA PHE A 181 -9.76 18.61 -1.83
C PHE A 181 -11.01 18.77 -2.71
N LEU A 182 -12.14 18.20 -2.29
CA LEU A 182 -13.38 18.26 -3.07
C LEU A 182 -13.88 19.68 -3.26
N TYR A 183 -13.88 20.51 -2.22
CA TYR A 183 -14.34 21.89 -2.33
C TYR A 183 -13.35 22.79 -3.09
N CYS A 184 -12.06 22.66 -2.84
CA CYS A 184 -11.02 23.46 -3.48
C CYS A 184 -10.84 23.11 -4.97
N CYS A 185 -10.88 21.82 -5.33
CA CYS A 185 -10.51 21.35 -6.66
C CYS A 185 -11.68 20.84 -7.52
N ARG A 186 -12.67 20.17 -6.92
CA ARG A 186 -13.80 19.61 -7.69
C ARG A 186 -14.98 20.57 -7.80
N TYR A 187 -15.51 21.02 -6.67
CA TYR A 187 -16.76 21.79 -6.62
C TYR A 187 -16.55 23.27 -6.92
N SER A 188 -15.33 23.79 -6.80
CA SER A 188 -15.03 25.15 -7.27
C SER A 188 -15.13 25.29 -8.78
N GLU A 189 -15.06 24.20 -9.56
CA GLU A 189 -15.12 24.17 -11.04
C GLU A 189 -14.14 25.16 -11.70
N ASN A 190 -12.97 25.41 -11.08
CA ASN A 190 -12.02 26.44 -11.49
C ASN A 190 -12.65 27.85 -11.60
N ASN A 191 -13.70 28.13 -10.83
CA ASN A 191 -14.30 29.46 -10.81
C ASN A 191 -13.28 30.49 -10.36
N VAL A 192 -13.25 31.58 -11.12
CA VAL A 192 -12.40 32.73 -10.88
C VAL A 192 -13.22 33.76 -10.12
N GLU A 193 -12.86 34.00 -8.86
CA GLU A 193 -13.30 35.22 -8.18
C GLU A 193 -12.33 36.34 -8.50
N VAL A 194 -12.87 37.46 -9.00
CA VAL A 194 -12.12 38.71 -9.17
C VAL A 194 -12.40 39.61 -7.98
N LEU A 195 -11.49 39.63 -7.02
CA LEU A 195 -11.54 40.52 -5.86
C LEU A 195 -10.43 41.55 -5.99
N ASN A 196 -10.78 42.85 -6.00
CA ASN A 196 -9.81 43.94 -6.08
C ASN A 196 -8.77 43.78 -7.20
N SER A 197 -9.24 43.40 -8.38
CA SER A 197 -8.43 43.11 -9.57
C SER A 197 -7.54 41.86 -9.50
N THR A 198 -7.58 41.06 -8.43
CA THR A 198 -6.85 39.79 -8.35
C THR A 198 -7.70 38.61 -8.78
N VAL A 199 -7.17 37.75 -9.66
CA VAL A 199 -7.76 36.45 -10.05
C VAL A 199 -7.23 35.41 -9.08
N GLU A 200 -8.11 34.85 -8.25
CA GLU A 200 -7.75 33.84 -7.27
C GLU A 200 -8.33 32.48 -7.67
N ILE A 201 -7.46 31.46 -7.70
CA ILE A 201 -7.81 30.08 -8.01
C ILE A 201 -7.36 29.23 -6.83
N VAL A 202 -8.32 28.55 -6.21
CA VAL A 202 -8.12 27.99 -4.87
C VAL A 202 -7.55 26.56 -4.87
N CYS A 203 -7.73 25.78 -5.94
CA CYS A 203 -7.17 24.43 -6.03
C CYS A 203 -5.63 24.39 -5.98
N PRO A 204 -4.89 25.25 -6.69
CA PRO A 204 -3.43 25.30 -6.55
C PRO A 204 -2.98 25.61 -5.13
N CYS A 205 -3.71 26.45 -4.39
CA CYS A 205 -3.41 26.73 -2.98
C CYS A 205 -3.63 25.50 -2.08
N PHE A 206 -4.55 24.58 -2.40
CA PHE A 206 -4.65 23.32 -1.67
C PHE A 206 -3.34 22.53 -1.73
N PHE A 207 -2.73 22.46 -2.92
CA PHE A 207 -1.48 21.72 -3.12
C PHE A 207 -0.23 22.40 -2.54
N THR A 208 -0.30 23.66 -2.08
CA THR A 208 0.78 24.26 -1.30
C THR A 208 0.81 23.76 0.15
N TYR A 209 -0.31 23.24 0.66
CA TYR A 209 -0.43 22.64 1.99
C TYR A 209 -0.53 21.10 1.96
N ARG A 210 -0.88 20.54 0.81
CA ARG A 210 -0.99 19.10 0.57
C ARG A 210 -0.17 18.74 -0.66
N ASN A 211 1.14 18.57 -0.48
CA ASN A 211 2.05 18.27 -1.58
C ASN A 211 1.49 17.13 -2.44
N THR A 212 1.62 17.29 -3.76
CA THR A 212 1.19 16.27 -4.70
C THR A 212 2.03 15.01 -4.51
N SER A 213 1.39 13.86 -4.62
CA SER A 213 2.09 12.59 -4.58
C SER A 213 3.04 12.44 -5.76
N SER A 214 4.24 11.95 -5.48
CA SER A 214 5.33 11.84 -6.45
C SER A 214 6.02 10.48 -6.33
N CYS A 215 6.55 9.98 -7.44
CA CYS A 215 7.36 8.77 -7.48
C CYS A 215 8.87 9.03 -7.59
N VAL A 216 9.29 10.29 -7.45
CA VAL A 216 10.70 10.65 -7.42
C VAL A 216 11.38 9.93 -6.26
N ASN A 217 12.50 9.25 -6.56
CA ASN A 217 13.23 8.38 -5.63
C ASN A 217 12.43 7.19 -5.09
N TYR A 218 11.34 6.79 -5.76
CA TYR A 218 10.71 5.51 -5.45
C TYR A 218 11.68 4.37 -5.73
N ASP A 219 11.75 3.48 -4.77
CA ASP A 219 12.65 2.35 -4.78
C ASP A 219 11.83 1.07 -4.60
N PRO A 220 11.68 0.23 -5.64
CA PRO A 220 10.82 -0.95 -5.59
C PRO A 220 11.23 -1.95 -4.51
N PRO A 221 10.26 -2.68 -3.93
CA PRO A 221 10.59 -3.75 -2.98
C PRO A 221 11.11 -4.98 -3.73
N ARG A 222 11.64 -5.94 -2.99
CA ARG A 222 12.28 -7.14 -3.54
C ARG A 222 11.44 -8.39 -3.25
N PRO A 223 10.89 -9.05 -4.29
CA PRO A 223 10.11 -10.27 -4.13
C PRO A 223 10.99 -11.52 -4.12
N ALA A 224 10.50 -12.56 -3.45
CA ALA A 224 10.95 -13.94 -3.55
C ALA A 224 9.76 -14.82 -3.96
N LYS A 225 10.02 -16.10 -4.24
CA LYS A 225 8.97 -17.08 -4.61
C LYS A 225 9.23 -18.39 -3.92
N THR A 226 8.17 -18.99 -3.38
CA THR A 226 8.09 -20.43 -3.17
C THR A 226 6.79 -20.98 -3.74
N SER A 227 6.88 -21.93 -4.66
CA SER A 227 5.72 -22.45 -5.39
C SER A 227 5.82 -23.94 -5.67
N GLY A 228 4.68 -24.56 -5.99
CA GLY A 228 4.65 -25.95 -6.46
C GLY A 228 5.20 -26.92 -5.42
N SER A 229 6.03 -27.87 -5.85
CA SER A 229 6.75 -28.76 -4.93
C SER A 229 7.95 -28.09 -4.22
N PHE A 230 7.74 -26.86 -3.73
CA PHE A 230 8.75 -26.05 -3.04
C PHE A 230 9.97 -25.72 -3.91
N HIS A 231 9.69 -25.19 -5.10
CA HIS A 231 10.65 -24.45 -5.91
C HIS A 231 10.85 -23.07 -5.33
N VAL A 232 12.09 -22.66 -5.10
CA VAL A 232 12.45 -21.44 -4.41
C VAL A 232 13.19 -20.51 -5.37
N THR A 233 12.78 -19.24 -5.39
CA THR A 233 13.62 -18.12 -5.86
C THR A 233 13.86 -17.23 -4.65
N THR A 234 15.11 -17.07 -4.24
CA THR A 234 15.49 -16.27 -3.08
C THR A 234 15.32 -14.77 -3.32
N LEU A 235 15.50 -13.95 -2.28
CA LEU A 235 15.35 -12.50 -2.38
C LEU A 235 16.37 -11.85 -3.33
N ASP A 236 17.51 -12.51 -3.55
CA ASP A 236 18.55 -12.06 -4.49
C ASP A 236 18.45 -12.77 -5.85
N GLY A 237 17.45 -13.63 -6.05
CA GLY A 237 17.13 -14.27 -7.33
C GLY A 237 17.81 -15.62 -7.58
N PHE A 238 18.42 -16.25 -6.56
CA PHE A 238 18.97 -17.59 -6.68
C PHE A 238 17.85 -18.63 -6.73
N ILE A 239 17.91 -19.57 -7.69
CA ILE A 239 16.85 -20.55 -7.94
C ILE A 239 17.32 -21.94 -7.52
N TYR A 240 16.50 -22.63 -6.72
CA TYR A 240 16.74 -24.03 -6.38
C TYR A 240 15.43 -24.75 -5.99
N THR A 241 15.49 -26.08 -5.94
CA THR A 241 14.35 -26.92 -5.50
C THR A 241 14.72 -27.63 -4.20
N PHE A 242 13.81 -27.64 -3.22
CA PHE A 242 13.99 -28.40 -1.97
C PHE A 242 12.73 -29.15 -1.56
N ASN A 243 12.76 -30.49 -1.67
CA ASN A 243 11.64 -31.31 -1.24
C ASN A 243 11.88 -31.97 0.12
N GLY A 244 11.65 -31.25 1.22
CA GLY A 244 11.67 -31.78 2.58
C GLY A 244 10.28 -32.08 3.14
N VAL A 245 10.17 -33.01 4.11
CA VAL A 245 8.95 -33.18 4.92
C VAL A 245 9.26 -32.84 6.36
N GLY A 246 8.60 -31.81 6.89
CA GLY A 246 8.94 -31.21 8.18
C GLY A 246 8.51 -29.76 8.32
N GLU A 247 9.00 -29.14 9.40
CA GLU A 247 8.88 -27.70 9.62
C GLU A 247 10.29 -27.09 9.55
N PHE A 248 10.45 -25.98 8.84
CA PHE A 248 11.75 -25.38 8.52
C PHE A 248 11.74 -23.87 8.73
N VAL A 249 12.90 -23.30 9.04
CA VAL A 249 13.10 -21.84 9.05
C VAL A 249 13.00 -21.34 7.62
N TYR A 250 11.96 -20.55 7.33
CA TYR A 250 11.78 -19.96 6.01
C TYR A 250 12.65 -18.71 5.87
N LEU A 251 12.51 -17.78 6.82
CA LEU A 251 13.26 -16.53 6.90
C LEU A 251 13.31 -16.07 8.37
N LYS A 252 14.47 -15.66 8.86
CA LYS A 252 14.59 -14.98 10.16
C LYS A 252 15.63 -13.88 10.11
N THR A 253 15.47 -12.88 10.97
CA THR A 253 16.53 -11.89 11.22
C THR A 253 17.63 -12.48 12.10
N ILE A 254 18.85 -11.95 12.00
CA ILE A 254 20.00 -12.38 12.82
C ILE A 254 19.74 -12.18 14.33
N ASP A 255 19.05 -11.11 14.70
CA ASP A 255 18.64 -10.84 16.08
C ASP A 255 17.45 -11.69 16.54
N GLU A 256 16.89 -12.50 15.64
CA GLU A 256 15.74 -13.39 15.85
C GLU A 256 14.44 -12.69 16.26
N ILE A 257 14.35 -11.36 16.13
CA ILE A 257 13.16 -10.56 16.45
C ILE A 257 12.04 -10.79 15.43
N PHE A 258 12.38 -11.12 14.18
CA PHE A 258 11.43 -11.58 13.17
C PHE A 258 11.76 -13.00 12.74
N GLN A 259 10.73 -13.85 12.72
CA GLN A 259 10.85 -15.23 12.26
C GLN A 259 9.64 -15.61 11.41
N SER A 260 9.92 -16.38 10.36
CA SER A 260 8.96 -17.00 9.47
C SER A 260 9.36 -18.45 9.26
N HIS A 261 8.39 -19.35 9.40
CA HIS A 261 8.53 -20.79 9.33
C HIS A 261 7.60 -21.35 8.27
N ILE A 262 8.00 -22.45 7.65
CA ILE A 262 7.19 -23.17 6.67
C ILE A 262 7.05 -24.63 7.04
N ARG A 263 5.86 -25.20 6.79
CA ARG A 263 5.56 -26.61 6.96
C ARG A 263 5.40 -27.24 5.60
N LEU A 264 6.22 -28.26 5.34
CA LEU A 264 6.20 -29.04 4.12
C LEU A 264 5.71 -30.46 4.42
N GLU A 265 4.70 -30.91 3.69
CA GLU A 265 4.17 -32.28 3.79
C GLU A 265 4.35 -33.02 2.47
N GLN A 266 4.41 -34.36 2.54
CA GLN A 266 4.57 -35.17 1.34
C GLN A 266 3.34 -35.03 0.45
N PHE A 267 3.55 -34.77 -0.84
CA PHE A 267 2.44 -34.57 -1.77
C PHE A 267 1.61 -35.85 -1.93
N LEU A 268 0.29 -35.70 -1.85
CA LEU A 268 -0.68 -36.76 -2.08
C LEU A 268 -1.37 -36.52 -3.42
N ASN A 269 -1.17 -37.42 -4.38
CA ASN A 269 -1.78 -37.30 -5.70
C ASN A 269 -3.31 -37.54 -5.64
N GLU A 270 -3.99 -37.35 -6.77
CA GLU A 270 -5.45 -37.52 -6.85
C GLU A 270 -5.90 -38.96 -6.58
N ASN A 271 -5.02 -39.94 -6.76
CA ASN A 271 -5.27 -41.36 -6.48
C ASN A 271 -5.02 -41.74 -5.01
N GLY A 272 -4.58 -40.80 -4.16
CA GLY A 272 -4.23 -41.06 -2.76
C GLY A 272 -2.86 -41.72 -2.58
N GLU A 273 -1.98 -41.63 -3.57
CA GLU A 273 -0.61 -42.15 -3.51
C GLU A 273 0.36 -41.03 -3.14
N LEU A 274 1.35 -41.37 -2.30
CA LEU A 274 2.38 -40.46 -1.86
C LEU A 274 3.46 -40.30 -2.94
N ALA A 275 3.65 -39.08 -3.42
CA ALA A 275 4.65 -38.76 -4.44
C ALA A 275 6.04 -38.53 -3.83
N GLY A 276 7.08 -38.57 -4.68
CA GLY A 276 8.46 -38.23 -4.33
C GLY A 276 8.72 -36.71 -4.22
N ALA A 277 7.70 -35.94 -3.82
CA ALA A 277 7.71 -34.49 -3.71
C ALA A 277 7.02 -34.05 -2.42
N SER A 278 7.28 -32.82 -2.01
CA SER A 278 6.63 -32.17 -0.86
C SER A 278 6.06 -30.82 -1.26
N VAL A 279 5.01 -30.38 -0.58
CA VAL A 279 4.35 -29.10 -0.81
C VAL A 279 4.21 -28.32 0.48
N CYS A 280 4.19 -26.99 0.37
CA CYS A 280 3.90 -26.14 1.51
C CYS A 280 2.42 -26.25 1.89
N THR A 281 2.14 -26.65 3.13
CA THR A 281 0.77 -26.78 3.65
C THR A 281 0.45 -25.75 4.74
N ALA A 282 1.48 -25.14 5.34
CA ALA A 282 1.30 -24.03 6.26
C ALA A 282 2.53 -23.11 6.28
N PHE A 283 2.33 -21.84 6.56
CA PHE A 283 3.39 -20.92 6.96
C PHE A 283 2.98 -20.19 8.23
N ALA A 284 3.95 -19.84 9.06
CA ALA A 284 3.72 -19.06 10.26
C ALA A 284 4.81 -18.01 10.43
N SER A 285 4.44 -16.80 10.86
CA SER A 285 5.36 -15.69 11.01
C SER A 285 5.06 -14.89 12.27
N ARG A 286 6.09 -14.27 12.85
CA ARG A 286 5.96 -13.43 14.04
C ARG A 286 7.05 -12.36 14.09
N HIS A 287 6.66 -11.15 14.47
CA HIS A 287 7.58 -10.14 15.01
C HIS A 287 7.43 -10.11 16.54
N PHE A 288 8.45 -10.56 17.27
CA PHE A 288 8.34 -10.86 18.70
C PHE A 288 8.03 -9.64 19.58
N ASN A 289 8.36 -8.43 19.12
CA ASN A 289 8.16 -7.21 19.89
C ASN A 289 6.77 -6.59 19.69
N THR A 290 6.14 -6.78 18.53
CA THR A 290 4.97 -5.96 18.15
C THR A 290 3.80 -6.74 17.59
N SER A 291 3.94 -8.03 17.26
CA SER A 291 2.85 -8.84 16.72
C SER A 291 2.60 -10.13 17.51
N GLY A 292 1.38 -10.66 17.34
CA GLY A 292 1.10 -12.08 17.59
C GLY A 292 1.73 -12.97 16.52
N THR A 293 1.64 -14.29 16.72
CA THR A 293 1.99 -15.26 15.67
C THR A 293 0.83 -15.37 14.70
N ILE A 294 1.09 -15.11 13.43
CA ILE A 294 0.16 -15.46 12.35
C ILE A 294 0.52 -16.82 11.78
N GLU A 295 -0.48 -17.65 11.56
CA GLU A 295 -0.38 -18.92 10.84
C GLU A 295 -1.40 -18.92 9.71
N VAL A 296 -0.98 -19.28 8.50
CA VAL A 296 -1.88 -19.63 7.41
C VAL A 296 -1.65 -21.09 7.07
N ARG A 297 -2.72 -21.88 7.06
CA ARG A 297 -2.65 -23.31 6.74
C ARG A 297 -3.77 -23.74 5.80
N LEU A 298 -3.51 -24.78 5.01
CA LEU A 298 -4.52 -25.37 4.15
C LEU A 298 -5.71 -25.91 4.95
N ASN A 299 -6.90 -25.79 4.35
CA ASN A 299 -8.14 -26.32 4.89
C ASN A 299 -8.97 -26.91 3.75
N SER A 300 -9.43 -28.16 3.88
CA SER A 300 -10.17 -28.85 2.82
C SER A 300 -11.55 -28.24 2.50
N ILE A 301 -12.11 -27.48 3.43
CA ILE A 301 -13.42 -26.83 3.28
C ILE A 301 -13.26 -25.38 2.83
N ARG A 302 -12.40 -24.61 3.52
CA ARG A 302 -12.21 -23.16 3.32
C ARG A 302 -11.04 -22.81 2.39
N THR A 303 -10.37 -23.80 1.82
CA THR A 303 -9.10 -23.69 1.08
C THR A 303 -7.92 -23.30 1.97
N ALA A 304 -8.03 -22.23 2.76
CA ALA A 304 -7.05 -21.87 3.78
C ALA A 304 -7.69 -21.21 5.01
N ASP A 305 -7.09 -21.48 6.16
CA ASP A 305 -7.38 -20.84 7.44
C ASP A 305 -6.29 -19.83 7.77
N VAL A 306 -6.69 -18.69 8.35
CA VAL A 306 -5.76 -17.74 8.97
C VAL A 306 -5.99 -17.78 10.47
N LEU A 307 -4.92 -17.94 11.25
CA LEU A 307 -4.96 -17.94 12.69
C LEU A 307 -4.02 -16.88 13.26
N ILE A 308 -4.47 -16.20 14.31
CA ILE A 308 -3.64 -15.30 15.11
C ILE A 308 -3.55 -15.89 16.52
N ASN A 309 -2.34 -16.23 16.96
CA ASN A 309 -2.08 -16.92 18.23
C ASN A 309 -2.91 -18.22 18.41
N GLY A 310 -3.17 -18.93 17.31
CA GLY A 310 -3.97 -20.16 17.28
C GLY A 310 -5.49 -19.94 17.27
N GLU A 311 -5.96 -18.69 17.29
CA GLU A 311 -7.38 -18.36 17.12
C GLU A 311 -7.68 -18.02 15.66
N LEU A 312 -8.74 -18.63 15.12
CA LEU A 312 -9.16 -18.44 13.74
C LEU A 312 -9.67 -17.01 13.51
N VAL A 313 -9.23 -16.39 12.40
CA VAL A 313 -9.74 -15.11 11.90
C VAL A 313 -10.87 -15.35 10.92
N ASP A 314 -11.96 -14.59 11.09
CA ASP A 314 -13.14 -14.62 10.23
C ASP A 314 -13.18 -13.38 9.32
N PHE A 315 -13.29 -13.60 8.01
CA PHE A 315 -13.32 -12.56 6.98
C PHE A 315 -14.73 -12.29 6.43
N ASP A 316 -15.78 -12.92 7.01
CA ASP A 316 -17.17 -12.75 6.56
C ASP A 316 -17.67 -11.30 6.74
N GLU A 317 -17.21 -10.60 7.78
CA GLU A 317 -17.58 -9.20 8.06
C GLU A 317 -16.63 -8.19 7.43
N SER A 318 -15.34 -8.53 7.33
CA SER A 318 -14.29 -7.65 6.80
C SER A 318 -13.23 -8.46 6.07
N PHE A 319 -12.86 -8.03 4.87
CA PHE A 319 -11.73 -8.60 4.15
C PHE A 319 -10.38 -8.17 4.70
N VAL A 320 -10.36 -7.24 5.66
CA VAL A 320 -9.15 -6.62 6.19
C VAL A 320 -9.17 -6.64 7.71
N HIS A 321 -8.08 -7.10 8.30
CA HIS A 321 -7.85 -7.10 9.74
C HIS A 321 -6.52 -6.42 10.07
N GLN A 322 -6.59 -5.49 11.03
CA GLN A 322 -5.42 -4.81 11.55
C GLN A 322 -5.19 -5.23 13.00
N PHE A 323 -4.02 -5.78 13.27
CA PHE A 323 -3.51 -6.11 14.58
C PHE A 323 -2.29 -5.24 14.89
N PRO A 324 -1.85 -5.16 16.16
CA PRO A 324 -0.55 -4.56 16.48
C PRO A 324 0.57 -5.19 15.63
N GLY A 325 1.35 -4.36 14.93
CA GLY A 325 2.47 -4.76 14.08
C GLY A 325 2.14 -5.65 12.87
N LEU A 326 0.86 -5.94 12.60
CA LEU A 326 0.45 -6.95 11.63
C LEU A 326 -0.83 -6.53 10.91
N PHE A 327 -0.78 -6.59 9.58
CA PHE A 327 -1.91 -6.35 8.70
C PHE A 327 -2.22 -7.62 7.89
N VAL A 328 -3.50 -7.97 7.80
CA VAL A 328 -3.97 -9.14 7.03
C VAL A 328 -5.13 -8.73 6.12
N MET A 329 -5.04 -9.10 4.84
CA MET A 329 -6.11 -8.88 3.87
C MET A 329 -6.39 -10.16 3.08
N GLU A 330 -7.66 -10.48 2.90
CA GLU A 330 -8.15 -11.46 1.92
C GLU A 330 -8.56 -10.74 0.64
N LEU A 331 -8.04 -11.20 -0.50
CA LEU A 331 -8.35 -10.64 -1.81
C LEU A 331 -9.47 -11.45 -2.46
N GLU A 332 -10.56 -10.78 -2.84
CA GLU A 332 -11.65 -11.40 -3.61
C GLU A 332 -11.22 -11.56 -5.08
N THR A 333 -10.79 -12.78 -5.45
CA THR A 333 -10.42 -13.07 -6.84
C THR A 333 -11.67 -13.47 -7.64
N ASN A 334 -12.14 -12.58 -8.52
CA ASN A 334 -13.13 -12.90 -9.55
C ASN A 334 -12.47 -13.71 -10.68
N GLN A 335 -11.97 -14.92 -10.40
CA GLN A 335 -11.43 -15.79 -11.45
C GLN A 335 -12.33 -17.01 -11.64
N SER A 336 -13.20 -16.90 -12.63
CA SER A 336 -14.11 -17.94 -13.11
C SER A 336 -13.48 -18.91 -14.12
N SER A 337 -12.17 -18.79 -14.39
CA SER A 337 -11.49 -19.50 -15.49
C SER A 337 -10.77 -20.78 -15.09
N ILE A 338 -10.61 -21.08 -13.80
CA ILE A 338 -9.92 -22.29 -13.33
C ILE A 338 -10.81 -22.98 -12.30
N ASN A 339 -11.08 -24.28 -12.48
CA ASN A 339 -11.96 -25.10 -11.64
C ASN A 339 -11.44 -25.35 -10.21
N THR A 340 -10.43 -24.59 -9.75
CA THR A 340 -9.81 -24.74 -8.43
C THR A 340 -10.29 -23.64 -7.50
N ARG A 341 -10.71 -23.99 -6.28
CA ARG A 341 -10.96 -22.99 -5.24
C ARG A 341 -9.62 -22.37 -4.85
N ARG A 342 -9.53 -21.04 -4.91
CA ARG A 342 -8.33 -20.30 -4.54
C ARG A 342 -8.67 -19.23 -3.53
N LYS A 343 -7.71 -18.97 -2.64
CA LYS A 343 -7.76 -17.88 -1.68
C LYS A 343 -6.43 -17.14 -1.73
N GLU A 344 -6.49 -15.84 -1.99
CA GLU A 344 -5.32 -14.96 -1.98
C GLU A 344 -5.33 -14.13 -0.70
N LEU A 345 -4.20 -14.12 0.00
CA LEU A 345 -4.01 -13.43 1.27
C LEU A 345 -2.77 -12.54 1.19
N ILE A 346 -2.84 -11.36 1.78
CA ILE A 346 -1.69 -10.50 2.06
C ILE A 346 -1.47 -10.50 3.57
N VAL A 347 -0.27 -10.85 4.00
CA VAL A 347 0.17 -10.78 5.39
C VAL A 347 1.36 -9.82 5.45
N SER A 348 1.22 -8.67 6.11
CA SER A 348 2.22 -7.61 6.12
C SER A 348 2.64 -7.23 7.55
N PHE A 349 3.95 -7.30 7.80
CA PHE A 349 4.63 -6.82 9.00
C PHE A 349 5.23 -5.45 8.68
N THR A 350 4.37 -4.45 8.77
CA THR A 350 4.57 -3.12 8.19
C THR A 350 5.74 -2.39 8.85
N GLU A 351 5.94 -2.58 10.15
CA GLU A 351 7.00 -1.93 10.94
C GLU A 351 8.42 -2.37 10.54
N ILE A 352 8.60 -3.64 10.17
CA ILE A 352 9.90 -4.16 9.74
C ILE A 352 10.05 -4.11 8.22
N GLY A 353 8.94 -4.00 7.48
CA GLY A 353 8.95 -3.88 6.03
C GLY A 353 9.03 -5.23 5.31
N ILE A 354 8.29 -6.23 5.81
CA ILE A 354 8.22 -7.58 5.24
C ILE A 354 6.75 -7.96 5.04
N ALA A 355 6.38 -8.48 3.87
CA ALA A 355 5.07 -9.01 3.61
C ALA A 355 5.13 -10.34 2.87
N PHE A 356 4.02 -11.07 2.88
CA PHE A 356 3.83 -12.34 2.21
C PHE A 356 2.51 -12.28 1.46
N LYS A 357 2.55 -12.41 0.13
CA LYS A 357 1.36 -12.74 -0.66
C LYS A 357 1.24 -14.25 -0.72
N VAL A 358 0.16 -14.79 -0.18
CA VAL A 358 -0.07 -16.24 -0.03
C VAL A 358 -1.24 -16.61 -0.92
N ILE A 359 -0.98 -17.50 -1.87
CA ILE A 359 -1.95 -17.98 -2.85
C ILE A 359 -2.20 -19.45 -2.52
N ALA A 360 -3.32 -19.70 -1.85
CA ALA A 360 -3.74 -21.02 -1.43
C ALA A 360 -4.65 -21.66 -2.48
N SER A 361 -4.38 -22.92 -2.76
CA SER A 361 -5.22 -23.82 -3.55
C SER A 361 -5.53 -25.09 -2.74
N ASP A 362 -6.20 -26.08 -3.32
CA ASP A 362 -6.65 -27.27 -2.58
C ASP A 362 -5.51 -28.11 -1.98
N LYS A 363 -4.29 -28.02 -2.52
CA LYS A 363 -3.14 -28.87 -2.13
C LYS A 363 -1.86 -28.13 -1.75
N VAL A 364 -1.75 -26.84 -2.01
CA VAL A 364 -0.51 -26.09 -1.78
C VAL A 364 -0.77 -24.64 -1.38
N LEU A 365 0.09 -24.11 -0.52
CA LEU A 365 0.28 -22.67 -0.34
C LEU A 365 1.48 -22.24 -1.18
N ASN A 366 1.24 -21.41 -2.19
CA ASN A 366 2.30 -20.69 -2.87
C ASN A 366 2.52 -19.36 -2.14
N ILE A 367 3.77 -18.98 -1.91
CA ILE A 367 4.11 -17.80 -1.10
C ILE A 367 5.06 -16.93 -1.90
N LEU A 368 4.72 -15.64 -2.02
CA LEU A 368 5.57 -14.60 -2.59
C LEU A 368 5.92 -13.61 -1.46
N PRO A 369 7.05 -13.83 -0.76
CA PRO A 369 7.59 -12.85 0.16
C PRO A 369 7.99 -11.57 -0.56
N VAL A 370 7.82 -10.43 0.08
CA VAL A 370 8.22 -9.11 -0.44
C VAL A 370 8.90 -8.35 0.70
N VAL A 371 10.11 -7.84 0.45
CA VAL A 371 10.86 -7.03 1.41
C VAL A 371 11.01 -5.62 0.86
N GLY A 372 10.43 -4.64 1.55
CA GLY A 372 10.45 -3.23 1.16
C GLY A 372 11.49 -2.39 1.93
N ASN A 373 12.17 -2.98 2.91
CA ASN A 373 13.14 -2.30 3.78
C ASN A 373 14.58 -2.73 3.47
N LYS A 374 15.28 -1.95 2.66
CA LYS A 374 16.69 -2.21 2.29
C LYS A 374 17.68 -2.22 3.46
N SER A 375 17.31 -1.64 4.61
CA SER A 375 18.20 -1.69 5.80
C SER A 375 18.37 -3.11 6.36
N LEU A 376 17.53 -4.05 5.95
CA LEU A 376 17.64 -5.47 6.32
C LEU A 376 18.60 -6.26 5.43
N ALA A 377 19.27 -5.62 4.48
CA ALA A 377 20.21 -6.31 3.60
C ALA A 377 21.32 -7.00 4.39
N GLY A 378 21.53 -8.30 4.13
CA GLY A 378 22.47 -9.15 4.86
C GLY A 378 22.04 -9.56 6.28
N ALA A 379 20.90 -9.04 6.76
CA ALA A 379 20.38 -9.27 8.11
C ALA A 379 19.48 -10.52 8.21
N PHE A 380 19.24 -11.22 7.10
CA PHE A 380 18.42 -12.42 7.07
C PHE A 380 19.21 -13.72 7.01
N ARG A 381 18.56 -14.79 7.48
CA ARG A 381 19.01 -16.18 7.32
C ARG A 381 17.79 -17.07 7.08
N GLY A 382 17.99 -18.20 6.41
CA GLY A 382 16.95 -19.19 6.17
C GLY A 382 16.99 -19.71 4.75
N LEU A 383 15.87 -20.25 4.29
CA LEU A 383 15.70 -20.79 2.94
C LEU A 383 15.63 -19.67 1.87
N LEU A 384 15.39 -18.42 2.25
CA LEU A 384 15.30 -17.30 1.31
C LEU A 384 16.60 -16.47 1.15
N GLY A 385 17.72 -16.98 1.65
CA GLY A 385 19.02 -16.29 1.53
C GLY A 385 19.21 -15.19 2.57
N ASN A 386 20.02 -14.19 2.22
CA ASN A 386 20.42 -13.12 3.14
C ASN A 386 20.01 -11.70 2.72
N PHE A 387 19.50 -11.53 1.50
CA PHE A 387 19.00 -10.25 0.95
C PHE A 387 20.09 -9.18 0.76
N ASP A 388 21.30 -9.55 0.35
CA ASP A 388 22.42 -8.62 0.18
C ASP A 388 22.78 -8.29 -1.28
N GLU A 389 21.88 -8.63 -2.21
CA GLU A 389 22.04 -8.47 -3.66
C GLU A 389 23.12 -9.36 -4.28
N ASN A 390 23.56 -10.42 -3.58
CA ASN A 390 24.55 -11.38 -4.07
C ASN A 390 24.03 -12.82 -4.11
N GLN A 391 23.83 -13.36 -5.32
CA GLN A 391 23.40 -14.74 -5.52
C GLN A 391 24.44 -15.81 -5.10
N ASP A 392 25.70 -15.43 -4.88
CA ASP A 392 26.78 -16.38 -4.59
C ASP A 392 26.77 -16.86 -3.13
N ASN A 393 26.01 -16.21 -2.25
CA ASN A 393 26.03 -16.48 -0.81
C ASN A 393 24.66 -16.87 -0.22
N GLU A 394 23.76 -17.38 -1.06
CA GLU A 394 22.37 -17.66 -0.70
C GLU A 394 22.19 -19.01 0.03
N LEU A 395 23.08 -19.98 -0.22
CA LEU A 395 23.03 -21.31 0.40
C LEU A 395 23.83 -21.39 1.72
N ARG A 396 23.61 -20.41 2.60
CA ARG A 396 24.26 -20.35 3.92
C ARG A 396 23.54 -21.21 4.94
N ILE A 397 24.24 -22.10 5.63
CA ILE A 397 23.65 -22.90 6.71
C ILE A 397 23.78 -22.23 8.09
N PRO A 398 23.03 -22.68 9.12
CA PRO A 398 23.08 -22.10 10.46
C PRO A 398 24.47 -22.03 11.10
N SER A 399 25.37 -22.98 10.80
CA SER A 399 26.76 -22.97 11.29
C SER A 399 27.59 -21.83 10.70
N GLY A 400 27.11 -21.20 9.63
CA GLY A 400 27.77 -20.13 8.89
C GLY A 400 28.55 -20.60 7.66
N GLU A 401 28.67 -21.91 7.44
CA GLU A 401 29.24 -22.49 6.23
C GLU A 401 28.35 -22.24 5.00
N MET A 402 28.99 -22.22 3.82
CA MET A 402 28.35 -21.96 2.53
C MET A 402 28.39 -23.22 1.68
N LEU A 403 27.25 -23.65 1.17
CA LEU A 403 27.20 -24.66 0.12
C LEU A 403 27.53 -24.02 -1.25
N LEU A 404 28.05 -24.81 -2.18
CA LEU A 404 28.40 -24.33 -3.53
C LEU A 404 27.12 -24.01 -4.33
N GLN A 405 27.17 -22.94 -5.12
CA GLN A 405 26.04 -22.50 -5.94
C GLN A 405 25.66 -23.51 -7.04
N ASN A 406 26.63 -24.27 -7.57
CA ASN A 406 26.42 -25.29 -8.59
C ASN A 406 26.07 -26.67 -8.00
N SER A 407 25.67 -26.72 -6.73
CA SER A 407 25.26 -27.95 -6.09
C SER A 407 24.03 -28.56 -6.74
N THR A 408 24.01 -29.88 -6.79
CA THR A 408 22.86 -30.66 -7.26
C THR A 408 21.68 -30.55 -6.29
N PHE A 409 20.47 -30.92 -6.72
CA PHE A 409 19.29 -30.94 -5.84
C PHE A 409 19.48 -31.86 -4.62
N GLU A 410 20.24 -32.94 -4.77
CA GLU A 410 20.59 -33.85 -3.67
C GLU A 410 21.53 -33.17 -2.66
N GLU A 411 22.58 -32.51 -3.13
CA GLU A 411 23.51 -31.77 -2.27
C GLU A 411 22.82 -30.61 -1.55
N ILE A 412 21.90 -29.89 -2.22
CA ILE A 412 21.09 -28.84 -1.58
C ILE A 412 20.16 -29.43 -0.52
N TYR A 413 19.55 -30.58 -0.79
CA TYR A 413 18.67 -31.25 0.17
C TYR A 413 19.44 -31.66 1.43
N ASP A 414 20.55 -32.39 1.29
CA ASP A 414 21.33 -32.93 2.42
C ASP A 414 22.17 -31.86 3.12
N GLY A 415 22.77 -30.95 2.34
CA GLY A 415 23.75 -29.98 2.81
C GLY A 415 23.20 -28.61 3.20
N PHE A 416 21.95 -28.29 2.84
CA PHE A 416 21.36 -26.97 3.11
C PHE A 416 19.93 -27.04 3.64
N GLY A 417 18.98 -27.57 2.86
CA GLY A 417 17.55 -27.47 3.17
C GLY A 417 17.15 -28.24 4.43
N THR A 418 17.64 -29.47 4.61
CA THR A 418 17.36 -30.27 5.82
C THR A 418 18.00 -29.71 7.08
N ILE A 419 19.09 -28.94 6.96
CA ILE A 419 19.80 -28.31 8.08
C ILE A 419 18.96 -27.17 8.69
N TRP A 420 18.06 -26.55 7.91
CA TRP A 420 17.13 -25.52 8.37
C TRP A 420 15.89 -26.06 9.10
N ARG A 421 15.83 -27.37 9.38
CA ARG A 421 14.72 -27.99 10.12
C ARG A 421 14.61 -27.42 11.53
N LEU A 422 13.38 -27.13 11.94
CA LEU A 422 13.07 -26.62 13.27
C LEU A 422 13.16 -27.72 14.34
N THR A 423 13.07 -27.30 15.60
CA THR A 423 12.78 -28.18 16.73
C THR A 423 11.42 -27.79 17.32
N GLU A 424 10.77 -28.70 18.02
CA GLU A 424 9.42 -28.48 18.58
C GLU A 424 9.32 -27.19 19.40
N ASN A 425 10.33 -26.91 20.23
CA ASN A 425 10.36 -25.75 21.12
C ASN A 425 10.48 -24.38 20.42
N ILE A 426 10.91 -24.35 19.16
CA ILE A 426 11.03 -23.11 18.38
C ILE A 426 9.98 -23.01 17.28
N SER A 427 9.16 -24.05 17.07
CA SER A 427 8.10 -23.99 16.07
C SER A 427 7.08 -22.90 16.42
N LEU A 428 6.64 -22.18 15.39
CA LEU A 428 5.60 -21.14 15.52
C LEU A 428 4.20 -21.70 15.30
N PHE A 429 4.09 -22.95 14.85
CA PHE A 429 2.82 -23.51 14.45
C PHE A 429 1.96 -23.93 15.65
N SER A 430 0.66 -23.75 15.49
CA SER A 430 -0.35 -24.44 16.29
C SER A 430 -0.63 -25.84 15.73
N TYR A 431 -1.17 -26.71 16.58
CA TYR A 431 -1.51 -28.08 16.22
C TYR A 431 -2.97 -28.36 16.53
N GLU A 432 -3.66 -29.01 15.58
CA GLU A 432 -5.03 -29.47 15.78
C GLU A 432 -5.11 -30.53 16.90
N PRO A 433 -6.29 -30.73 17.52
CA PRO A 433 -6.46 -31.76 18.54
C PRO A 433 -6.00 -33.14 18.05
N GLY A 434 -5.04 -33.75 18.76
CA GLY A 434 -4.47 -35.05 18.41
C GLY A 434 -3.31 -35.00 17.40
N LYS A 435 -2.90 -33.80 16.96
CA LYS A 435 -1.67 -33.57 16.20
C LYS A 435 -0.61 -32.89 17.07
N SER A 436 0.63 -33.04 16.67
CA SER A 436 1.81 -32.50 17.33
C SER A 436 2.90 -32.20 16.30
N TYR A 437 3.97 -31.54 16.73
CA TYR A 437 5.17 -31.33 15.92
C TYR A 437 5.66 -32.61 15.22
N ASN A 438 5.65 -33.74 15.94
CA ASN A 438 6.16 -35.02 15.46
C ASN A 438 5.35 -35.62 14.31
N ASP A 439 4.05 -35.31 14.22
CA ASP A 439 3.18 -35.82 13.14
C ASP A 439 3.55 -35.25 11.76
N TYR A 440 4.22 -34.09 11.74
CA TYR A 440 4.66 -33.41 10.53
C TYR A 440 6.12 -33.71 10.19
N GLN A 441 6.86 -34.47 11.01
CA GLN A 441 8.25 -34.82 10.75
C GLN A 441 8.38 -36.16 10.05
N LYS A 442 9.12 -36.20 8.93
CA LYS A 442 9.52 -37.46 8.27
C LYS A 442 10.97 -37.41 7.85
N LEU A 443 11.86 -37.69 8.81
CA LEU A 443 13.32 -37.66 8.62
C LEU A 443 13.84 -38.69 7.60
N SER A 444 13.09 -39.78 7.38
CA SER A 444 13.43 -40.81 6.40
C SER A 444 12.91 -40.53 4.99
N PHE A 445 12.17 -39.44 4.79
CA PHE A 445 11.68 -39.08 3.46
C PHE A 445 12.85 -38.69 2.56
N ARG A 446 12.92 -39.26 1.36
CA ARG A 446 13.86 -38.86 0.33
C ARG A 446 13.08 -38.55 -0.95
N PRO A 447 13.22 -37.36 -1.54
CA PRO A 447 12.48 -37.00 -2.73
C PRO A 447 13.14 -37.51 -4.01
N THR A 448 12.45 -37.28 -5.12
CA THR A 448 13.01 -37.41 -6.47
C THR A 448 13.88 -36.20 -6.76
N PHE A 449 15.17 -36.40 -7.08
CA PHE A 449 16.14 -35.31 -7.31
C PHE A 449 16.37 -34.96 -8.78
N GLY A 450 15.76 -35.66 -9.73
CA GLY A 450 16.04 -35.43 -11.13
C GLY A 450 14.87 -35.82 -12.02
N LEU A 451 14.82 -35.19 -13.19
CA LEU A 451 13.84 -35.48 -14.22
C LEU A 451 14.40 -36.41 -15.29
N PRO A 452 13.54 -37.20 -15.95
CA PRO A 452 13.91 -37.88 -17.19
C PRO A 452 14.36 -36.84 -18.24
N SER A 453 15.41 -37.18 -19.01
CA SER A 453 16.02 -36.23 -19.97
C SER A 453 15.11 -35.77 -21.10
N ASN A 454 14.08 -36.56 -21.43
CA ASN A 454 13.08 -36.23 -22.45
C ASN A 454 11.69 -36.26 -21.81
N PRO A 455 11.04 -35.09 -21.60
CA PRO A 455 9.65 -35.04 -21.15
C PRO A 455 8.71 -35.64 -22.21
N SER A 456 7.53 -36.07 -21.79
CA SER A 456 6.51 -36.54 -22.73
C SER A 456 5.89 -35.35 -23.50
N PRO A 457 5.29 -35.56 -24.68
CA PRO A 457 4.66 -34.48 -25.44
C PRO A 457 3.62 -33.70 -24.64
N GLU A 458 2.91 -34.34 -23.71
CA GLU A 458 1.91 -33.68 -22.85
C GLU A 458 2.54 -32.69 -21.86
N VAL A 459 3.75 -32.99 -21.37
CA VAL A 459 4.51 -32.09 -20.50
C VAL A 459 5.00 -30.88 -21.29
N GLU A 460 5.51 -31.10 -22.50
CA GLU A 460 5.95 -30.01 -23.39
C GLU A 460 4.78 -29.11 -23.79
N GLU A 461 3.60 -29.68 -24.05
CA GLU A 461 2.38 -28.93 -24.39
C GLU A 461 1.92 -28.02 -23.25
N LEU A 462 1.98 -28.50 -22.00
CA LEU A 462 1.53 -27.70 -20.84
C LEU A 462 2.60 -26.71 -20.36
N CYS A 463 3.83 -27.18 -20.15
CA CYS A 463 4.86 -26.44 -19.44
C CYS A 463 5.80 -25.66 -20.36
N GLY A 464 5.86 -26.01 -21.65
CA GLY A 464 6.80 -25.41 -22.59
C GLY A 464 8.25 -25.55 -22.09
N THR A 465 8.90 -24.43 -21.79
CA THR A 465 10.28 -24.38 -21.29
C THR A 465 10.40 -24.28 -19.77
N ASP A 466 9.29 -24.20 -19.04
CA ASP A 466 9.29 -24.04 -17.59
C ASP A 466 9.64 -25.36 -16.88
N GLN A 467 10.82 -25.39 -16.25
CA GLN A 467 11.37 -26.59 -15.63
C GLN A 467 10.68 -26.95 -14.30
N GLU A 468 10.14 -25.97 -13.58
CA GLU A 468 9.42 -26.18 -12.32
C GLU A 468 8.06 -26.85 -12.59
N CYS A 469 7.32 -26.34 -13.57
CA CYS A 469 6.10 -26.96 -14.08
C CYS A 469 6.35 -28.39 -14.56
N ALA A 470 7.39 -28.60 -15.38
CA ALA A 470 7.72 -29.93 -15.88
C ALA A 470 8.09 -30.89 -14.74
N PHE A 471 8.82 -30.39 -13.73
CA PHE A 471 9.16 -31.15 -12.53
C PHE A 471 7.91 -31.60 -11.79
N ASP A 472 7.03 -30.64 -11.49
CA ASP A 472 5.79 -30.89 -10.77
C ASP A 472 4.88 -31.85 -11.52
N TYR A 473 4.75 -31.71 -12.85
CA TYR A 473 3.96 -32.65 -13.65
C TYR A 473 4.44 -34.08 -13.48
N ILE A 474 5.75 -34.30 -13.64
CA ILE A 474 6.36 -35.63 -13.67
C ILE A 474 6.35 -36.28 -12.28
N VAL A 475 6.76 -35.54 -11.25
CA VAL A 475 6.94 -36.11 -9.91
C VAL A 475 5.60 -36.29 -9.19
N THR A 476 4.64 -35.40 -9.42
CA THR A 476 3.31 -35.48 -8.77
C THR A 476 2.27 -36.25 -9.57
N ALA A 477 2.54 -36.51 -10.86
CA ALA A 477 1.59 -37.07 -11.81
C ALA A 477 0.27 -36.27 -11.89
N SER A 478 0.34 -34.94 -11.75
CA SER A 478 -0.82 -34.04 -11.80
C SER A 478 -0.59 -32.86 -12.73
N SER A 479 -1.33 -32.84 -13.85
CA SER A 479 -1.30 -31.72 -14.79
C SER A 479 -1.90 -30.43 -14.21
N ASN A 480 -2.93 -30.55 -13.38
CA ASN A 480 -3.54 -29.40 -12.69
C ASN A 480 -2.54 -28.73 -11.74
N PHE A 481 -1.78 -29.53 -10.98
CA PHE A 481 -0.76 -29.02 -10.07
C PHE A 481 0.38 -28.32 -10.82
N ALA A 482 0.87 -28.93 -11.91
CA ALA A 482 1.88 -28.31 -12.76
C ALA A 482 1.42 -26.99 -13.40
N ALA A 483 0.17 -26.94 -13.88
CA ALA A 483 -0.42 -25.72 -14.43
C ALA A 483 -0.53 -24.60 -13.39
N GLU A 484 -0.77 -24.96 -12.12
CA GLU A 484 -0.75 -24.02 -11.01
C GLU A 484 0.66 -23.47 -10.77
N THR A 485 1.69 -24.32 -10.75
CA THR A 485 3.08 -23.89 -10.63
C THR A 485 3.48 -22.91 -11.74
N LEU A 486 3.10 -23.20 -12.99
CA LEU A 486 3.31 -22.29 -14.12
C LEU A 486 2.61 -20.94 -13.93
N TYR A 487 1.35 -20.96 -13.49
CA TYR A 487 0.59 -19.74 -13.20
C TYR A 487 1.27 -18.87 -12.13
N ILE A 488 1.83 -19.48 -11.09
CA ILE A 488 2.56 -18.75 -10.05
C ILE A 488 3.89 -18.21 -10.58
N ALA A 489 4.58 -18.93 -11.46
CA ALA A 489 5.78 -18.44 -12.13
C ALA A 489 5.47 -17.18 -12.97
N GLU A 490 4.34 -17.12 -13.66
CA GLU A 490 3.89 -15.92 -14.38
C GLU A 490 3.64 -14.73 -13.43
N ILE A 491 2.96 -14.95 -12.30
CA ILE A 491 2.75 -13.91 -11.28
C ILE A 491 4.09 -13.39 -10.74
N PHE A 492 5.03 -14.30 -10.47
CA PHE A 492 6.35 -13.92 -9.96
C PHE A 492 7.17 -13.16 -11.01
N ASN A 493 7.13 -13.57 -12.28
CA ASN A 493 7.82 -12.84 -13.36
C ASN A 493 7.29 -11.40 -13.48
N ASN A 494 5.97 -11.21 -13.43
CA ASN A 494 5.38 -9.87 -13.40
C ASN A 494 5.81 -9.07 -12.15
N SER A 495 5.99 -9.74 -11.01
CA SER A 495 6.50 -9.13 -9.78
C SER A 495 7.95 -8.68 -9.94
N VAL A 496 8.80 -9.51 -10.55
CA VAL A 496 10.20 -9.17 -10.88
C VAL A 496 10.26 -8.00 -11.86
N GLU A 497 9.44 -7.99 -12.90
CA GLU A 497 9.36 -6.87 -13.85
C GLU A 497 8.97 -5.56 -13.17
N ALA A 498 8.07 -5.61 -12.18
CA ALA A 498 7.70 -4.45 -11.38
C ALA A 498 8.85 -3.96 -10.47
N THR A 499 9.90 -4.74 -10.23
CA THR A 499 11.07 -4.26 -9.47
C THR A 499 12.02 -3.38 -10.27
N ASN A 500 11.83 -3.28 -11.59
CA ASN A 500 12.70 -2.47 -12.43
C ASN A 500 12.65 -0.99 -12.00
N GLU A 501 13.82 -0.38 -11.88
CA GLU A 501 13.92 1.04 -11.58
C GLU A 501 13.30 1.85 -12.71
N ILE A 502 12.34 2.70 -12.37
CA ILE A 502 11.70 3.61 -13.31
C ILE A 502 12.28 4.99 -13.12
N LYS A 503 13.00 5.45 -14.14
CA LYS A 503 13.53 6.82 -14.20
C LYS A 503 12.38 7.81 -14.28
N SER A 504 12.34 8.72 -13.32
CA SER A 504 11.35 9.80 -13.25
C SER A 504 12.05 11.15 -13.08
N CYS A 505 11.46 12.18 -13.67
CA CYS A 505 11.92 13.55 -13.52
C CYS A 505 11.38 14.20 -12.25
N GLU A 506 12.11 15.22 -11.80
CA GLU A 506 11.74 16.05 -10.65
C GLU A 506 10.30 16.59 -10.73
N GLU A 507 9.76 17.03 -9.60
CA GLU A 507 8.43 17.65 -9.62
C GLU A 507 8.41 18.92 -10.47
N LEU A 508 7.37 19.04 -11.30
CA LEU A 508 7.17 20.23 -12.13
C LEU A 508 6.95 21.46 -11.22
N PRO A 509 7.65 22.58 -11.49
CA PRO A 509 7.58 23.75 -10.64
C PRO A 509 6.19 24.39 -10.69
N SER A 510 5.75 24.95 -9.56
CA SER A 510 4.56 25.79 -9.53
C SER A 510 4.82 27.09 -10.28
N VAL A 511 3.87 27.52 -11.11
CA VAL A 511 3.97 28.77 -11.90
C VAL A 511 2.80 29.67 -11.54
N ASN A 512 3.07 30.95 -11.32
CA ASN A 512 2.01 31.90 -11.02
C ASN A 512 1.04 32.04 -12.21
N GLY A 513 -0.26 31.92 -11.97
CA GLY A 513 -1.29 32.01 -13.01
C GLY A 513 -1.30 30.86 -14.02
N GLY A 514 -0.49 29.81 -13.83
CA GLY A 514 -0.38 28.70 -14.79
C GLY A 514 -0.01 27.36 -14.16
N VAL A 515 0.00 26.33 -14.99
CA VAL A 515 0.22 24.95 -14.59
C VAL A 515 0.89 24.15 -15.70
N TRP A 516 1.72 23.20 -15.30
CA TRP A 516 2.25 22.18 -16.18
C TRP A 516 1.34 20.97 -16.25
N ASN A 517 0.90 20.63 -17.45
CA ASN A 517 0.09 19.45 -17.72
C ASN A 517 0.97 18.32 -18.24
N ALA A 518 1.24 17.34 -17.38
CA ALA A 518 1.91 16.10 -17.75
C ALA A 518 1.01 14.92 -17.41
N THR A 519 0.99 13.90 -18.26
CA THR A 519 0.27 12.65 -17.99
C THR A 519 0.93 11.86 -16.84
N ASN A 520 2.26 11.90 -16.77
CA ASN A 520 3.08 11.35 -15.68
C ASN A 520 4.46 12.03 -15.69
N THR A 521 5.35 11.64 -14.78
CA THR A 521 6.73 12.17 -14.64
C THR A 521 7.81 11.19 -15.11
N ILE A 522 7.44 10.11 -15.79
CA ILE A 522 8.35 9.05 -16.25
C ILE A 522 9.17 9.54 -17.46
N GLU A 523 10.39 9.01 -17.62
CA GLU A 523 11.26 9.28 -18.77
C GLU A 523 10.52 9.09 -20.11
N GLY A 524 10.70 10.06 -21.01
CA GLY A 524 10.01 10.14 -22.31
C GLY A 524 8.68 10.91 -22.29
N SER A 525 8.10 11.17 -21.12
CA SER A 525 6.87 11.96 -21.02
C SER A 525 7.09 13.44 -21.31
N SER A 526 6.03 14.11 -21.76
CA SER A 526 6.05 15.55 -22.03
C SER A 526 5.07 16.30 -21.12
N ALA A 527 5.50 17.46 -20.64
CA ALA A 527 4.67 18.39 -19.91
C ALA A 527 4.37 19.61 -20.77
N VAL A 528 3.09 20.01 -20.83
CA VAL A 528 2.61 21.16 -21.58
C VAL A 528 2.14 22.25 -20.62
N PHE A 529 2.77 23.41 -20.68
CA PHE A 529 2.40 24.57 -19.89
C PHE A 529 1.11 25.21 -20.42
N SER A 530 0.22 25.56 -19.50
CA SER A 530 -1.04 26.24 -19.76
C SER A 530 -1.34 27.28 -18.69
N CYS A 531 -1.95 28.40 -19.08
CA CYS A 531 -2.42 29.40 -18.14
C CYS A 531 -3.83 29.09 -17.65
N TYR A 532 -4.09 29.44 -16.40
CA TYR A 532 -5.43 29.33 -15.84
C TYR A 532 -6.41 30.34 -16.46
N PRO A 533 -7.73 30.14 -16.33
CA PRO A 533 -8.72 31.12 -16.78
C PRO A 533 -8.44 32.53 -16.23
N GLY A 534 -8.44 33.54 -17.10
CA GLY A 534 -8.12 34.94 -16.73
C GLY A 534 -6.67 35.35 -17.00
N TYR A 535 -5.80 34.41 -17.36
CA TYR A 535 -4.43 34.66 -17.76
C TYR A 535 -4.19 34.28 -19.24
N GLN A 536 -3.21 34.94 -19.86
CA GLN A 536 -2.69 34.60 -21.19
C GLN A 536 -1.21 34.28 -21.12
N ILE A 537 -0.75 33.38 -22.01
CA ILE A 537 0.65 32.98 -22.08
C ILE A 537 1.49 34.06 -22.76
N GLU A 538 2.65 34.35 -22.19
CA GLU A 538 3.69 35.20 -22.78
C GLU A 538 4.95 34.35 -22.97
N GLY A 539 5.42 34.17 -24.22
CA GLY A 539 6.59 33.34 -24.56
C GLY A 539 6.37 32.44 -25.78
N ILE A 540 7.41 31.71 -26.23
CA ILE A 540 7.44 31.01 -27.54
C ILE A 540 7.67 29.48 -27.48
N SER A 541 7.60 28.86 -26.31
CA SER A 541 7.54 27.39 -26.19
C SER A 541 6.87 27.03 -24.87
N ASN A 542 6.01 26.03 -24.87
CA ASN A 542 5.26 25.60 -23.68
C ASN A 542 5.37 24.09 -23.45
N ILE A 543 6.32 23.39 -24.08
CA ILE A 543 6.46 21.93 -23.94
C ILE A 543 7.87 21.60 -23.47
N VAL A 544 7.97 20.79 -22.41
CA VAL A 544 9.22 20.17 -21.96
C VAL A 544 9.06 18.65 -21.96
N THR A 545 10.16 17.94 -22.18
CA THR A 545 10.20 16.48 -22.15
C THR A 545 11.09 16.04 -21.01
N CYS A 546 10.68 14.97 -20.32
CA CYS A 546 11.45 14.30 -19.29
C CYS A 546 12.52 13.44 -19.95
N ALA A 547 13.79 13.75 -19.70
CA ALA A 547 14.93 12.98 -20.20
C ALA A 547 16.07 13.02 -19.18
N ASN A 548 16.72 11.88 -18.91
CA ASN A 548 17.81 11.78 -17.94
C ASN A 548 17.44 12.34 -16.54
N ASN A 549 16.27 11.99 -16.02
CA ASN A 549 15.74 12.44 -14.72
C ASN A 549 15.56 13.97 -14.59
N SER A 550 15.63 14.73 -15.69
CA SER A 550 15.37 16.16 -15.70
C SER A 550 14.32 16.52 -16.73
N TRP A 551 13.41 17.41 -16.37
CA TRP A 551 12.71 18.19 -17.38
C TRP A 551 13.75 19.09 -18.04
N GLY A 552 13.74 19.20 -19.37
CA GLY A 552 14.63 20.11 -20.09
C GLY A 552 14.50 21.57 -19.63
N ASN A 553 15.12 22.50 -20.35
CA ASN A 553 15.01 23.92 -19.99
C ASN A 553 13.53 24.39 -20.06
N PHE A 554 12.98 24.80 -18.92
CA PHE A 554 11.64 25.37 -18.81
C PHE A 554 11.49 26.73 -19.51
N GLY A 555 12.50 27.25 -20.20
CA GLY A 555 12.39 28.47 -21.00
C GLY A 555 12.01 29.73 -20.19
N HIS A 556 11.66 30.80 -20.92
CA HIS A 556 11.13 32.03 -20.36
C HIS A 556 9.69 32.22 -20.85
N PHE A 557 8.72 31.78 -20.04
CA PHE A 557 7.31 32.11 -20.24
C PHE A 557 6.63 32.34 -18.90
N SER A 558 5.57 33.14 -18.95
CA SER A 558 4.78 33.53 -17.80
C SER A 558 3.31 33.59 -18.19
N CYS A 559 2.45 33.45 -17.18
CA CYS A 559 1.04 33.77 -17.32
C CYS A 559 0.83 35.21 -16.85
N ILE A 560 0.42 36.07 -17.78
CA ILE A 560 0.07 37.46 -17.50
C ILE A 560 -1.45 37.60 -17.47
N LEU A 561 -1.97 38.44 -16.59
CA LEU A 561 -3.41 38.68 -16.52
C LEU A 561 -3.90 39.30 -17.82
N ILE A 562 -5.06 38.84 -18.29
CA ILE A 562 -5.74 39.45 -19.43
C ILE A 562 -6.28 40.80 -18.95
N GLU A 563 -5.63 41.90 -19.33
CA GLU A 563 -6.10 43.25 -19.01
C GLU A 563 -7.53 43.45 -19.54
N ARG A 564 -8.51 43.55 -18.64
CA ARG A 564 -9.79 44.20 -18.97
C ARG A 564 -9.55 45.71 -18.90
N ASN A 565 -10.04 46.45 -19.91
CA ASN A 565 -9.96 47.91 -20.07
C ASN A 565 -10.48 48.70 -18.83
N THR A 566 -9.74 48.69 -17.73
CA THR A 566 -9.93 49.55 -16.57
C THR A 566 -8.55 49.87 -16.00
N ASN A 567 -8.11 51.12 -16.16
CA ASN A 567 -6.87 51.68 -15.64
C ASN A 567 -6.74 51.47 -14.13
N THR A 568 -6.09 50.40 -13.70
CA THR A 568 -5.52 50.23 -12.36
C THR A 568 -4.53 49.08 -12.41
N ALA A 569 -3.28 49.34 -12.01
CA ALA A 569 -2.23 48.34 -11.92
C ALA A 569 -2.66 47.19 -10.99
N ILE A 570 -2.44 45.95 -11.45
CA ILE A 570 -2.93 44.74 -10.80
C ILE A 570 -1.76 44.00 -10.14
N ILE A 571 -1.88 43.68 -8.85
CA ILE A 571 -0.90 42.86 -8.11
C ILE A 571 -1.38 41.40 -8.16
N PRO A 572 -0.56 40.42 -8.55
CA PRO A 572 -0.95 39.01 -8.53
C PRO A 572 -1.08 38.52 -7.08
N SER A 573 -2.25 38.01 -6.69
CA SER A 573 -2.36 37.16 -5.50
C SER A 573 -2.05 35.72 -5.91
N ALA A 574 -0.75 35.41 -6.06
CA ALA A 574 -0.31 34.04 -5.79
C ALA A 574 -0.56 33.75 -4.30
N CYS A 575 -0.80 32.50 -3.92
CA CYS A 575 -0.90 32.11 -2.51
C CYS A 575 0.44 32.50 -1.83
N THR A 576 0.50 33.69 -1.23
CA THR A 576 1.73 34.21 -0.61
C THR A 576 1.89 33.55 0.74
N THR A 577 2.84 32.64 0.84
CA THR A 577 3.46 32.23 2.10
C THR A 577 4.34 33.38 2.62
N GLU A 578 3.73 34.48 3.05
CA GLU A 578 4.42 35.43 3.94
C GLU A 578 4.57 34.76 5.31
N GLY A 579 5.54 33.84 5.44
CA GLY A 579 5.75 33.11 6.69
C GLY A 579 6.79 31.99 6.72
N LEU A 580 7.32 31.52 5.59
CA LEU A 580 8.48 30.60 5.59
C LEU A 580 9.71 31.29 5.01
N SER A 581 10.40 32.06 5.87
CA SER A 581 11.78 32.46 5.62
C SER A 581 12.66 31.21 5.62
N THR A 582 13.10 30.80 4.44
CA THR A 582 14.36 30.07 4.29
C THR A 582 15.48 31.03 4.63
N THR A 583 16.14 30.80 5.75
CA THR A 583 17.38 31.49 6.10
C THR A 583 18.45 31.01 5.12
N ASN A 584 18.64 31.76 4.04
CA ASN A 584 19.83 31.64 3.20
C ASN A 584 21.04 32.05 4.03
N GLN A 585 21.87 31.08 4.36
CA GLN A 585 23.19 31.24 4.93
C GLN A 585 24.13 31.82 3.87
N PRO A 586 24.73 33.01 4.05
CA PRO A 586 25.84 33.45 3.22
C PRO A 586 27.13 32.90 3.80
N THR A 587 27.82 32.10 3.01
CA THR A 587 29.26 31.89 3.11
C THR A 587 29.96 33.23 2.86
N THR A 588 30.71 33.75 3.83
CA THR A 588 32.08 34.24 3.66
C THR A 588 32.67 34.77 4.97
N SER A 589 33.94 34.44 5.11
CA SER A 589 34.91 34.79 6.14
C SER A 589 35.02 36.28 6.49
N SER A 590 35.07 36.59 7.78
CA SER A 590 36.10 37.49 8.32
C SER A 590 36.31 37.27 9.82
N THR A 591 37.57 37.02 10.17
CA THR A 591 38.14 37.02 11.51
C THR A 591 38.08 38.40 12.14
N THR A 592 37.62 38.51 13.40
CA THR A 592 38.31 39.28 14.45
C THR A 592 37.72 39.03 15.85
N ASP A 593 38.63 38.81 16.80
CA ASP A 593 38.44 38.69 18.25
C ASP A 593 37.58 39.78 18.88
N LYS A 594 36.76 39.40 19.87
CA LYS A 594 36.85 39.91 21.26
C LYS A 594 35.90 39.19 22.22
N THR A 595 36.51 38.50 23.20
CA THR A 595 36.07 38.24 24.58
C THR A 595 34.98 39.16 25.14
N LYS A 596 33.94 38.61 25.82
CA LYS A 596 33.76 38.67 27.30
C LYS A 596 32.38 38.17 27.82
N THR A 597 32.46 37.33 28.85
CA THR A 597 31.59 37.18 30.06
C THR A 597 30.15 36.69 29.98
N THR A 598 29.98 35.43 30.43
CA THR A 598 29.13 34.97 31.55
C THR A 598 28.16 35.97 32.20
N GLN A 599 26.87 35.61 32.29
CA GLN A 599 26.15 35.57 33.56
C GLN A 599 24.83 34.78 33.48
N SER A 600 24.68 33.87 34.43
CA SER A 600 23.47 33.14 34.80
C SER A 600 22.48 34.04 35.55
N SER A 601 21.18 33.79 35.38
CA SER A 601 20.22 33.98 36.47
C SER A 601 18.98 33.11 36.26
N THR A 602 18.89 32.07 37.09
CA THR A 602 17.66 31.51 37.64
C THR A 602 16.73 32.60 38.18
N THR A 603 15.40 32.39 38.19
CA THR A 603 14.57 32.02 39.38
C THR A 603 13.06 32.12 39.06
N GLU A 604 12.29 31.18 39.64
CA GLU A 604 10.85 31.24 40.06
C GLU A 604 9.73 31.35 39.01
N LYS A 605 8.98 30.27 38.74
CA LYS A 605 7.80 29.77 39.50
C LYS A 605 6.81 30.85 39.95
N THR A 606 5.74 31.01 39.16
CA THR A 606 4.44 31.40 39.70
C THR A 606 3.34 30.59 39.04
N SER A 607 2.62 29.83 39.88
CA SER A 607 1.43 29.04 39.59
C SER A 607 0.23 29.95 39.36
N LEU A 608 -0.45 29.79 38.22
CA LEU A 608 -1.78 30.34 37.97
C LEU A 608 -2.66 29.26 37.35
N THR A 609 -3.54 28.70 38.17
CA THR A 609 -4.74 27.96 37.80
C THR A 609 -5.74 28.88 37.10
N PRO A 610 -6.41 28.41 36.03
CA PRO A 610 -7.75 28.87 35.73
C PRO A 610 -8.77 27.72 35.76
N GLU A 611 -9.88 28.00 36.41
CA GLU A 611 -11.07 27.17 36.55
C GLU A 611 -11.64 26.76 35.18
N ILE A 612 -11.82 25.46 35.00
CA ILE A 612 -12.52 24.87 33.84
C ILE A 612 -14.01 24.87 34.18
N GLN A 613 -14.77 25.78 33.56
CA GLN A 613 -16.23 25.67 33.49
C GLN A 613 -16.60 24.49 32.57
N SER A 614 -17.33 23.54 33.13
CA SER A 614 -17.85 22.36 32.45
C SER A 614 -18.98 22.74 31.48
N SER A 615 -18.73 22.66 30.18
CA SER A 615 -19.79 22.44 29.19
C SER A 615 -19.74 20.98 28.74
N THR A 616 -20.74 20.23 29.15
CA THR A 616 -20.99 18.83 28.79
C THR A 616 -21.23 18.69 27.29
N THR A 617 -20.24 18.18 26.56
CA THR A 617 -20.41 17.65 25.20
C THR A 617 -20.32 16.13 25.28
N SER A 618 -21.42 15.44 25.03
CA SER A 618 -21.49 13.98 25.08
C SER A 618 -20.66 13.37 23.95
N ILE A 619 -19.52 12.79 24.31
CA ILE A 619 -18.66 12.02 23.42
C ILE A 619 -19.34 10.66 23.14
N LEU A 620 -19.81 10.46 21.92
CA LEU A 620 -20.17 9.15 21.39
C LEU A 620 -18.86 8.37 21.13
N ARG A 621 -18.37 7.68 22.16
CA ARG A 621 -17.53 6.49 21.97
C ARG A 621 -18.44 5.40 21.42
N LYS A 622 -18.40 5.18 20.11
CA LYS A 622 -18.72 3.88 19.54
C LYS A 622 -17.57 3.49 18.63
N THR A 623 -16.91 2.44 19.09
CA THR A 623 -16.04 1.52 18.37
C THR A 623 -16.53 1.32 16.94
N LEU A 624 -15.65 1.62 16.00
CA LEU A 624 -15.56 0.97 14.70
C LEU A 624 -14.18 0.32 14.66
#